data_AF-A0A9E3DH27-F1
#
_entry.id   AF-A0A9E3DH27-F1
#
_cell.length_a   1.000
_cell.length_b   1.000
_cell.length_c   1.000
_cell.angle_alpha   90.00
_cell.angle_beta   90.00
_cell.angle_gamma   90.00
#
_symmetry.space_group_name_H-M   'P 1'
#
loop_
_entity.id
_entity.type
_entity.pdbx_description
1 polymer ?
#
loop_
_entity_poly.entity_id
_entity_poly.type
_entity_poly.pdbx_seq_one_letter_code
_entity_poly.pdbx_strand_id
1 'polypeptide(L)' 'MSNRTLAVSLALAGAALCAVKTGPSVGTQLPDFTLSDQDNRSHSLSSLLGPKGAVLVIYRSADW' A
#
# COMPACT_ATOMS: atom_id res chain seq x y z
N MET A 1 52.23 -17.97 -28.18
CA MET A 1 51.17 -18.67 -27.44
C MET A 1 50.30 -17.61 -26.79
N SER A 2 49.16 -17.27 -27.40
CA SER A 2 48.33 -16.12 -27.01
C SER A 2 47.15 -16.60 -26.15
N ASN A 3 47.14 -16.26 -24.86
CA ASN A 3 46.08 -16.63 -23.92
C ASN A 3 44.95 -15.60 -23.97
N ARG A 4 43.77 -16.02 -24.43
CA ARG A 4 42.51 -15.24 -24.35
C ARG A 4 41.77 -15.63 -23.08
N THR A 5 41.81 -14.78 -22.06
CA THR A 5 41.01 -14.96 -20.85
C THR A 5 39.69 -14.20 -21.03
N LEU A 6 38.57 -14.92 -21.11
CA LEU A 6 37.23 -14.33 -21.11
C LEU A 6 36.82 -14.08 -19.66
N ALA A 7 36.62 -12.82 -19.29
CA ALA A 7 36.01 -12.45 -18.01
C ALA A 7 34.49 -12.64 -18.12
N VAL A 8 33.92 -13.48 -17.26
CA VAL A 8 32.47 -13.61 -17.10
C VAL A 8 32.06 -12.66 -15.98
N SER A 9 31.30 -11.62 -16.33
CA SER A 9 30.72 -10.70 -15.35
C SER A 9 29.41 -11.26 -14.82
N LEU A 10 29.33 -11.47 -13.50
CA LEU A 10 28.10 -11.84 -12.80
C LEU A 10 27.25 -10.59 -12.60
N ALA A 11 26.14 -10.47 -13.33
CA ALA A 11 25.14 -9.43 -13.08
C ALA A 11 24.25 -9.84 -11.90
N LEU A 12 24.31 -9.10 -10.78
CA LEU A 12 23.29 -9.20 -9.74
C LEU A 12 22.00 -8.55 -10.27
N ALA A 13 21.00 -9.37 -10.61
CA ALA A 13 19.64 -8.88 -10.82
C ALA A 13 19.06 -8.44 -9.46
N GLY A 14 19.09 -7.13 -9.20
CA GLY A 14 18.40 -6.54 -8.05
C GLY A 14 16.89 -6.62 -8.28
N ALA A 15 16.24 -7.63 -7.69
CA ALA A 15 14.79 -7.61 -7.57
C ALA A 15 14.41 -6.38 -6.72
N ALA A 16 13.79 -5.38 -7.34
CA ALA A 16 13.17 -4.29 -6.61
C ALA A 16 12.10 -4.90 -5.70
N LEU A 17 12.34 -4.87 -4.39
CA LEU A 17 11.28 -5.07 -3.40
C LEU A 17 10.28 -3.94 -3.64
N CYS A 18 9.24 -4.18 -4.44
CA CYS A 18 8.14 -3.24 -4.59
C CYS A 18 7.52 -3.07 -3.19
N ALA A 19 7.78 -1.93 -2.56
CA ALA A 19 7.10 -1.55 -1.34
C ALA A 19 5.59 -1.65 -1.59
N VAL A 20 4.87 -2.29 -0.68
CA VAL A 20 3.40 -2.31 -0.74
C VAL A 20 2.96 -0.85 -0.63
N LYS A 21 2.27 -0.34 -1.65
CA LYS A 21 1.73 1.01 -1.62
C LYS A 21 0.69 1.08 -0.50
N THR A 22 1.05 1.74 0.59
CA THR A 22 0.16 2.03 1.72
C THR A 22 -0.75 3.21 1.38
N GLY A 23 -1.64 3.56 2.31
CA GLY A 23 -2.51 4.74 2.20
C GLY A 23 -1.76 6.07 2.06
N PRO A 24 -2.48 7.20 2.09
CA PRO A 24 -1.89 8.53 1.90
C PRO A 24 -0.72 8.82 2.86
N SER A 25 0.20 9.69 2.44
CA SER A 25 1.33 10.12 3.27
C SER A 25 0.86 10.84 4.54
N VAL A 26 1.66 10.76 5.61
CA VAL A 26 1.39 11.50 6.85
C VAL A 26 1.26 13.00 6.57
N GLY A 27 0.28 13.64 7.18
CA GLY A 27 -0.03 15.07 6.99
C GLY A 27 -0.84 15.38 5.74
N THR A 28 -1.07 14.41 4.85
CA THR A 28 -2.01 14.57 3.74
C THR A 28 -3.44 14.33 4.20
N GLN A 29 -4.38 15.07 3.61
CA GLN A 29 -5.79 14.88 3.88
C GLN A 29 -6.25 13.55 3.28
N LEU A 30 -6.98 12.76 4.07
CA LEU A 30 -7.64 11.54 3.58
C LEU A 30 -8.73 11.94 2.57
N PRO A 31 -8.83 11.27 1.41
CA PRO A 31 -9.94 11.49 0.48
C PRO A 31 -11.28 11.26 1.17
N ASP A 32 -12.26 12.09 0.85
CA ASP A 32 -13.62 11.90 1.34
C ASP A 32 -14.21 10.61 0.76
N PHE A 33 -15.11 9.97 1.52
CA PHE A 33 -15.79 8.76 1.10
C PHE A 33 -17.18 8.68 1.72
N THR A 34 -18.02 7.87 1.10
CA THR A 34 -19.30 7.43 1.66
C THR A 34 -19.45 5.95 1.32
N LEU A 35 -19.52 5.11 2.34
CA LEU A 35 -19.53 3.65 2.22
C LEU A 35 -20.67 3.06 3.06
N SER A 36 -21.26 1.98 2.58
CA SER A 36 -22.23 1.20 3.36
C SER A 36 -21.51 0.24 4.31
N ASP A 37 -22.01 0.12 5.54
CA ASP A 37 -21.59 -0.92 6.48
C ASP A 37 -22.31 -2.27 6.22
N GLN A 38 -22.07 -3.25 7.11
CA GLN A 38 -22.70 -4.58 7.02
C GLN A 38 -24.24 -4.55 7.16
N ASP A 39 -24.81 -3.48 7.73
CA ASP A 39 -26.24 -3.28 7.90
C ASP A 39 -26.83 -2.40 6.78
N ASN A 40 -26.06 -2.15 5.70
CA ASN A 40 -26.38 -1.21 4.62
C ASN A 40 -26.58 0.24 5.08
N ARG A 41 -26.07 0.63 6.24
CA ARG A 41 -26.10 2.02 6.68
C ARG A 41 -24.94 2.77 6.05
N SER A 42 -25.25 3.94 5.50
CA SER A 42 -24.26 4.81 4.88
C SER A 42 -23.47 5.59 5.93
N HIS A 43 -22.15 5.54 5.84
CA HIS A 43 -21.22 6.30 6.67
C HIS A 43 -20.29 7.13 5.80
N SER A 44 -20.11 8.40 6.14
CA SER A 44 -19.12 9.29 5.51
C SER A 44 -17.84 9.36 6.33
N LEU A 45 -16.75 9.87 5.73
CA LEU A 45 -15.55 10.19 6.51
C LEU A 45 -15.90 11.16 7.66
N SER A 46 -16.72 12.18 7.38
CA SER A 46 -17.13 13.18 8.38
C SER A 46 -17.94 12.58 9.54
N SER A 47 -18.81 11.59 9.30
CA SER A 47 -19.60 10.98 10.38
C SER A 47 -18.76 10.06 11.28
N LEU A 48 -17.64 9.56 10.78
CA LEU A 48 -16.73 8.67 11.51
C LEU A 48 -15.70 9.42 12.37
N LEU A 49 -15.48 10.70 12.12
CA LEU A 49 -14.51 11.50 12.89
C LEU A 49 -15.08 11.90 14.25
N GLY A 50 -14.39 11.51 15.32
CA GLY A 50 -14.65 11.99 16.68
C GLY A 50 -13.77 13.18 17.08
N PRO A 51 -13.92 13.70 18.32
CA PRO A 51 -13.09 14.80 18.84
C PRO A 51 -11.59 14.49 18.90
N LYS A 52 -11.21 13.21 18.85
CA LYS A 52 -9.82 12.71 18.85
C LYS A 52 -9.40 12.14 17.49
N GLY A 53 -10.20 12.35 16.45
CA GLY A 53 -10.02 11.70 15.16
C GLY A 53 -10.56 10.26 15.14
N ALA A 54 -10.12 9.49 14.16
CA ALA A 54 -10.52 8.10 13.92
C ALA A 54 -9.31 7.26 13.51
N VAL A 55 -9.39 5.95 13.76
CA VAL A 55 -8.45 4.97 13.21
C VAL A 55 -9.19 4.15 12.16
N LEU A 56 -8.72 4.21 10.91
CA LEU A 56 -9.26 3.44 9.80
C LEU A 56 -8.35 2.23 9.50
N VAL A 57 -8.88 1.04 9.69
CA VAL A 57 -8.17 -0.22 9.38
C VAL A 57 -8.65 -0.76 8.05
N ILE A 58 -7.78 -0.76 7.05
CA ILE A 58 -8.05 -1.31 5.72
C ILE A 58 -7.34 -2.65 5.62
N TYR A 59 -8.09 -3.71 5.31
CA TYR A 59 -7.55 -5.03 5.05
C TYR A 59 -8.15 -5.58 3.76
N ARG A 60 -7.37 -6.42 3.05
CA ARG A 60 -7.91 -7.24 1.96
C ARG A 60 -8.40 -8.54 2.55
N SER A 61 -9.70 -8.80 2.47
CA SER A 61 -10.28 -10.08 2.85
C SER A 61 -9.73 -11.20 1.96
N ALA A 62 -9.72 -12.43 2.47
CA ALA A 62 -9.44 -13.60 1.66
C ALA A 62 -10.63 -13.88 0.74
N ASP A 63 -10.33 -14.21 -0.51
CA ASP A 63 -11.20 -14.90 -1.46
C ASP A 63 -11.34 -16.36 -1.00
N TRP A 64 -12.37 -16.65 -0.19
CA TRP A 64 -12.75 -18.01 0.16
C TRP A 64 -13.92 -18.49 -0.70
#